data_AF-A0A9W9YYE4-F1
#
_entry.id   AF-A0A9W9YYE4-F1
#
_cell.length_a   1.000
_cell.length_b   1.000
_cell.length_c   1.000
_cell.angle_alpha   90.00
_cell.angle_beta   90.00
_cell.angle_gamma   90.00
#
_symmetry.space_group_name_H-M   'P 1'
#
loop_
_entity.id
_entity.type
_entity.pdbx_description
1 polymer ?
#
loop_
_entity_poly.entity_id
_entity_poly.type
_entity_poly.pdbx_seq_one_letter_code
_entity_poly.pdbx_strand_id
1 'polypeptide(L)'
;MPVPSVSGTIKTPLGSVQYDLNKIKLSDVVIQKSNVSLLPEHGLQISADKASGNVGAVWHYKESSWPHISDSGSCNLSITDLSLGMAFYVDGDLEQNEGKVSAKNCTMKIGSVHVKFKGGAR
;
A
#
# COMPACT_ATOMS: atom_id res chain seq x y z
N MET A 1 6.10 -8.89 4.91
CA MET A 1 5.02 -8.35 5.76
C MET A 1 3.70 -8.64 5.07
N PRO A 2 2.72 -9.30 5.72
CA PRO A 2 1.40 -9.50 5.11
C PRO A 2 0.71 -8.14 4.97
N VAL A 3 0.13 -7.86 3.80
CA VAL A 3 -0.76 -6.71 3.64
C VAL A 3 -2.12 -7.10 4.24
N PRO A 4 -2.64 -6.34 5.22
CA PRO A 4 -3.88 -6.71 5.91
C PRO A 4 -5.06 -6.69 4.94
N SER A 5 -6.04 -7.57 5.17
CA SER A 5 -7.30 -7.53 4.45
C SER A 5 -8.04 -6.23 4.71
N VAL A 6 -8.78 -5.76 3.71
CA VAL A 6 -9.65 -4.58 3.81
C VAL A 6 -11.08 -5.05 3.71
N SER A 7 -11.94 -4.68 4.64
CA SER A 7 -13.36 -5.06 4.62
C SER A 7 -14.22 -3.94 5.17
N GLY A 8 -15.47 -3.89 4.74
CA GLY A 8 -16.40 -2.89 5.24
C GLY A 8 -17.82 -3.06 4.70
N THR A 9 -18.67 -2.08 5.02
CA THR A 9 -20.02 -1.97 4.48
C THR A 9 -20.20 -0.59 3.88
N ILE A 10 -20.70 -0.52 2.66
CA ILE A 10 -21.00 0.74 1.96
C ILE A 10 -22.48 0.80 1.60
N LYS A 11 -23.08 1.98 1.73
CA LYS A 11 -24.44 2.24 1.25
C LYS A 11 -24.38 2.64 -0.22
N THR A 12 -25.17 1.96 -1.04
CA THR A 12 -25.38 2.26 -2.45
C THR A 12 -26.86 2.60 -2.68
N PRO A 13 -27.23 3.16 -3.84
CA PRO A 13 -28.64 3.36 -4.19
C PRO A 13 -29.48 2.06 -4.21
N LEU A 14 -28.84 0.89 -4.32
CA LEU A 14 -29.51 -0.42 -4.38
C LEU A 14 -29.64 -1.08 -3.00
N GLY A 15 -28.83 -0.65 -2.03
CA GLY A 15 -28.80 -1.22 -0.69
C GLY A 15 -27.43 -1.16 -0.05
N SER A 16 -27.31 -1.84 1.08
CA SER A 16 -26.04 -1.99 1.80
C SER A 16 -25.24 -3.16 1.21
N VAL A 17 -24.00 -2.88 0.81
CA VAL A 17 -23.06 -3.86 0.26
C VAL A 17 -21.95 -4.08 1.28
N GLN A 18 -21.81 -5.31 1.74
CA GLN A 18 -20.65 -5.78 2.49
C GLN A 18 -19.57 -6.17 1.48
N TYR A 19 -18.34 -5.77 1.71
CA TYR A 19 -17.22 -6.11 0.85
C TYR A 19 -16.01 -6.55 1.66
N ASP A 20 -15.19 -7.40 1.05
CA ASP A 20 -13.87 -7.74 1.54
C ASP A 20 -12.86 -7.91 0.39
N LEU A 21 -11.63 -7.49 0.67
CA LEU A 21 -10.45 -7.65 -0.16
C LEU A 21 -9.39 -8.34 0.68
N ASN A 22 -9.04 -9.56 0.32
CA ASN A 22 -8.16 -10.43 1.09
C ASN A 22 -7.07 -11.06 0.21
N LYS A 23 -6.18 -11.86 0.82
CA LYS A 23 -5.05 -12.52 0.16
C LYS A 23 -4.19 -11.55 -0.67
N ILE A 24 -4.00 -10.35 -0.15
CA ILE A 24 -3.27 -9.27 -0.82
C ILE A 24 -1.78 -9.61 -0.88
N LYS A 25 -1.22 -9.62 -2.09
CA LYS A 25 0.18 -9.95 -2.36
C LYS A 25 0.80 -8.89 -3.25
N LEU A 26 1.89 -8.28 -2.78
CA LEU A 26 2.75 -7.42 -3.58
C LEU A 26 3.74 -8.28 -4.38
N SER A 27 3.89 -8.00 -5.67
CA SER A 27 4.84 -8.65 -6.58
C SER A 27 5.47 -7.62 -7.52
N ASP A 28 6.52 -8.04 -8.24
CA ASP A 28 7.13 -7.30 -9.35
C ASP A 28 7.52 -5.86 -8.99
N VAL A 29 8.04 -5.66 -7.77
CA VAL A 29 8.48 -4.34 -7.31
C VAL A 29 9.76 -3.96 -8.04
N VAL A 30 9.71 -2.84 -8.75
CA VAL A 30 10.85 -2.26 -9.45
C VAL A 30 11.10 -0.87 -8.90
N ILE A 31 12.32 -0.61 -8.43
CA ILE A 31 12.79 0.72 -8.04
C ILE A 31 13.82 1.14 -9.09
N GLN A 32 13.46 2.12 -9.92
CA GLN A 32 14.35 2.55 -11.02
C GLN A 32 15.42 3.54 -10.53
N LYS A 33 15.05 4.43 -9.63
CA LYS A 33 15.96 5.45 -9.09
C LYS A 33 15.86 5.45 -7.57
N SER A 34 16.99 5.26 -6.92
CA SER A 34 17.16 5.49 -5.49
C SER A 34 18.24 6.51 -5.25
N ASN A 35 18.06 7.36 -4.25
CA ASN A 35 19.07 8.31 -3.82
C ASN A 35 19.28 8.19 -2.31
N VAL A 36 20.54 8.38 -1.90
CA VAL A 36 20.92 8.50 -0.51
C VAL A 36 21.71 9.79 -0.36
N SER A 37 21.31 10.64 0.56
CA SER A 37 22.00 11.90 0.85
C SER A 37 22.13 12.12 2.35
N LEU A 38 23.20 12.79 2.76
CA LEU A 38 23.36 13.22 4.13
C LEU A 38 22.52 14.47 4.37
N LEU A 39 21.82 14.52 5.50
CA LEU A 39 21.17 15.72 6.01
C LEU A 39 22.08 16.36 7.07
N PRO A 40 22.06 17.69 7.21
CA PRO A 40 22.70 18.36 8.34
C PRO A 40 22.23 17.76 9.68
N GLU A 41 23.12 17.77 10.68
CA GLU A 41 22.84 17.26 12.04
C GLU A 41 22.50 15.76 12.10
N HIS A 42 23.41 14.94 11.55
CA HIS A 42 23.42 13.47 11.71
C HIS A 42 22.22 12.73 11.10
N GLY A 43 21.57 13.32 10.10
CA GLY A 43 20.50 12.68 9.34
C GLY A 43 20.98 12.02 8.03
N LEU A 44 20.24 11.01 7.58
CA LEU A 44 20.37 10.33 6.31
C LEU A 44 19.01 10.38 5.60
N GLN A 45 18.94 10.94 4.41
CA GLN A 45 17.73 10.87 3.58
C GLN A 45 17.87 9.75 2.55
N ILE A 46 16.86 8.89 2.49
CA ILE A 46 16.69 7.89 1.43
C ILE A 46 15.45 8.26 0.64
N SER A 47 15.58 8.33 -0.69
CA SER A 47 14.43 8.44 -1.58
C SER A 47 14.46 7.37 -2.66
N ALA A 48 13.27 6.98 -3.10
CA ALA A 48 13.04 6.16 -4.26
C ALA A 48 12.06 6.89 -5.18
N ASP A 49 12.39 7.00 -6.45
CA ASP A 49 11.56 7.64 -7.47
C ASP A 49 11.32 6.66 -8.62
N LYS A 50 10.19 6.85 -9.31
CA LYS A 50 9.78 6.01 -10.45
C LYS A 50 9.74 4.52 -10.07
N ALA A 51 9.32 4.23 -8.85
CA ALA A 51 9.04 2.87 -8.45
C ALA A 51 7.71 2.39 -9.06
N SER A 52 7.59 1.09 -9.26
CA SER A 52 6.37 0.44 -9.73
C SER A 52 6.23 -0.92 -9.08
N GLY A 53 5.03 -1.48 -9.12
CA GLY A 53 4.77 -2.81 -8.59
C GLY A 53 3.36 -3.27 -8.90
N ASN A 54 3.13 -4.57 -8.72
CA ASN A 54 1.83 -5.19 -8.89
C ASN A 54 1.29 -5.69 -7.56
N VAL A 55 -0.02 -5.65 -7.40
CA VAL A 55 -0.72 -6.23 -6.24
C VAL A 55 -1.79 -7.18 -6.74
N GLY A 56 -1.71 -8.44 -6.36
CA GLY A 56 -2.79 -9.41 -6.54
C GLY A 56 -3.65 -9.50 -5.28
N ALA A 57 -4.97 -9.58 -5.43
CA ALA A 57 -5.89 -9.78 -4.32
C ALA A 57 -7.14 -10.58 -4.74
N VAL A 58 -7.87 -11.08 -3.75
CA VAL A 58 -9.18 -11.72 -3.91
C VAL A 58 -10.23 -10.79 -3.34
N TRP A 59 -11.29 -10.54 -4.11
CA TRP A 59 -12.41 -9.70 -3.70
C TRP A 59 -13.67 -10.54 -3.54
N HIS A 60 -14.55 -10.11 -2.65
CA HIS A 60 -15.88 -10.64 -2.49
C HIS A 60 -16.81 -9.51 -2.02
N TYR A 61 -18.07 -9.54 -2.50
CA TYR A 61 -19.11 -8.67 -1.99
C TYR A 61 -20.42 -9.43 -1.78
N LYS A 62 -21.25 -8.91 -0.88
CA LYS A 62 -22.60 -9.39 -0.64
C LYS A 62 -23.54 -8.23 -0.34
N GLU A 63 -24.64 -8.17 -1.08
CA GLU A 63 -25.74 -7.26 -0.83
C GLU A 63 -26.62 -7.78 0.31
N SER A 64 -26.97 -6.89 1.24
CA SER A 64 -27.82 -7.24 2.39
C SER A 64 -29.32 -7.17 2.04
N SER A 65 -29.70 -6.44 1.00
CA SER A 65 -31.08 -6.29 0.51
C SER A 65 -31.48 -7.42 -0.44
N TRP A 66 -32.78 -7.70 -0.56
CA TRP A 66 -33.32 -8.59 -1.60
C TRP A 66 -32.95 -8.07 -3.00
N PRO A 67 -32.38 -8.88 -3.92
CA PRO A 67 -32.38 -10.36 -3.92
C PRO A 67 -31.09 -11.04 -3.38
N HIS A 68 -30.33 -10.37 -2.52
CA HIS A 68 -29.11 -10.89 -1.87
C HIS A 68 -27.99 -11.27 -2.85
N ILE A 69 -27.71 -10.37 -3.80
CA ILE A 69 -26.66 -10.57 -4.81
C ILE A 69 -25.30 -10.62 -4.12
N SER A 70 -24.52 -11.64 -4.44
CA SER A 70 -23.13 -11.76 -3.99
C SER A 70 -22.26 -12.24 -5.13
N ASP A 71 -21.02 -11.77 -5.17
CA ASP A 71 -20.06 -12.25 -6.14
C ASP A 71 -18.65 -12.22 -5.55
N SER A 72 -17.72 -12.88 -6.23
CA SER A 72 -16.31 -12.93 -5.84
C SER A 72 -15.42 -13.10 -7.06
N GLY A 73 -14.15 -12.77 -6.87
CA GLY A 73 -13.16 -12.97 -7.91
C GLY A 73 -11.78 -12.58 -7.44
N SER A 74 -10.92 -12.29 -8.42
CA SER A 74 -9.59 -11.75 -8.19
C SER A 74 -9.45 -10.39 -8.83
N CYS A 75 -8.53 -9.58 -8.33
CA CYS A 75 -8.12 -8.36 -8.98
C CYS A 75 -6.60 -8.24 -8.98
N ASN A 76 -6.10 -7.63 -10.03
CA ASN A 76 -4.71 -7.21 -10.13
C ASN A 76 -4.70 -5.69 -10.15
N LEU A 77 -3.89 -5.08 -9.28
CA LEU A 77 -3.60 -3.66 -9.28
C LEU A 77 -2.18 -3.46 -9.80
N SER A 78 -1.98 -2.47 -10.66
CA SER A 78 -0.67 -2.02 -11.09
C SER A 78 -0.46 -0.60 -10.58
N ILE A 79 0.64 -0.39 -9.88
CA ILE A 79 1.07 0.89 -9.32
C ILE A 79 2.25 1.36 -10.16
N THR A 80 2.16 2.57 -10.71
CA THR A 80 3.23 3.20 -11.49
C THR A 80 3.53 4.59 -10.95
N ASP A 81 4.77 5.05 -11.19
CA ASP A 81 5.27 6.35 -10.74
C ASP A 81 5.11 6.56 -9.22
N LEU A 82 5.46 5.52 -8.45
CA LEU A 82 5.56 5.59 -7.00
C LEU A 82 6.85 6.33 -6.63
N SER A 83 6.72 7.35 -5.79
CA SER A 83 7.85 8.01 -5.12
C SER A 83 7.73 7.85 -3.61
N LEU A 84 8.84 7.49 -2.97
CA LEU A 84 9.00 7.35 -1.53
C LEU A 84 10.15 8.26 -1.09
N GLY A 85 9.97 9.01 0.00
CA GLY A 85 11.04 9.75 0.65
C GLY A 85 10.97 9.52 2.15
N MET A 86 12.10 9.20 2.78
CA MET A 86 12.21 8.99 4.21
C MET A 86 13.53 9.56 4.72
N ALA A 87 13.49 10.26 5.84
CA ALA A 87 14.68 10.74 6.52
C ALA A 87 14.92 9.93 7.79
N PHE A 88 16.06 9.27 7.88
CA PHE A 88 16.54 8.63 9.09
C PHE A 88 17.40 9.61 9.87
N TYR A 89 17.23 9.65 11.18
CA TYR A 89 18.09 10.40 12.09
C TYR A 89 18.71 9.41 13.05
N VAL A 90 20.03 9.50 13.19
CA VAL A 90 20.76 8.78 14.22
C VAL A 90 20.97 9.76 15.36
N ASP A 91 20.45 9.39 16.52
CA ASP A 91 20.56 10.11 17.78
C ASP A 91 21.01 9.08 18.83
N GLY A 92 21.44 9.51 20.01
CA GLY A 92 21.85 8.59 21.06
C GLY A 92 22.89 9.14 22.01
N ASP A 93 23.02 8.46 23.14
CA ASP A 93 24.02 8.75 24.16
C ASP A 93 25.20 7.80 23.98
N LEU A 94 26.34 8.35 23.55
CA LEU A 94 27.59 7.60 23.35
C LEU A 94 28.18 7.11 24.68
N GLU A 95 27.90 7.78 25.80
CA GLU A 95 28.37 7.37 27.12
C GLU A 95 27.57 6.17 27.66
N GLN A 96 26.29 6.08 27.31
CA GLN A 96 25.42 4.96 27.68
C GLN A 96 25.40 3.83 26.63
N ASN A 97 26.10 4.01 25.50
CA ASN A 97 26.11 3.07 24.36
C ASN A 97 24.69 2.77 23.81
N GLU A 98 23.80 3.75 23.88
CA GLU A 98 22.41 3.66 23.41
C GLU A 98 22.25 4.44 22.10
N GLY A 99 22.37 3.73 20.97
CA GLY A 99 22.08 4.29 19.65
C GLY A 99 20.58 4.23 19.33
N LYS A 100 19.99 5.35 18.90
CA LYS A 100 18.60 5.48 18.49
C LYS A 100 18.51 5.91 17.03
N VAL A 101 17.88 5.07 16.20
CA VAL A 101 17.52 5.45 14.83
C VAL A 101 16.03 5.80 14.80
N SER A 102 15.71 6.96 14.25
CA SER A 102 14.32 7.38 14.04
C SER A 102 14.05 7.70 12.57
N ALA A 103 12.89 7.30 12.05
CA ALA A 103 12.43 7.70 10.74
C ALA A 103 11.48 8.90 10.87
N LYS A 104 11.78 9.99 10.16
CA LYS A 104 11.02 11.23 10.10
C LYS A 104 10.71 11.56 8.64
N ASN A 105 9.75 12.45 8.43
CA ASN A 105 9.39 12.99 7.11
C ASN A 105 9.12 11.90 6.05
N CYS A 106 8.49 10.80 6.47
CA CYS A 106 8.08 9.73 5.56
C CYS A 106 6.99 10.24 4.63
N THR A 107 7.29 10.30 3.35
CA THR A 107 6.38 10.75 2.30
C THR A 107 6.25 9.66 1.25
N MET A 108 5.02 9.42 0.80
CA MET A 108 4.71 8.50 -0.28
C MET A 108 3.78 9.20 -1.25
N LYS A 109 4.12 9.17 -2.53
CA LYS A 109 3.30 9.70 -3.63
C LYS A 109 3.06 8.58 -4.62
N ILE A 110 1.80 8.32 -4.92
CA ILE A 110 1.39 7.33 -5.90
C ILE A 110 0.95 8.11 -7.15
N GLY A 111 1.65 7.91 -8.27
CA GLY A 111 1.28 8.55 -9.54
C GLY A 111 -0.02 8.00 -10.09
N SER A 112 -0.05 6.70 -10.38
CA SER A 112 -1.29 6.04 -10.82
C SER A 112 -1.46 4.65 -10.27
N VAL A 113 -2.72 4.30 -10.06
CA VAL A 113 -3.18 2.95 -9.72
C VAL A 113 -4.16 2.51 -10.79
N HIS A 114 -3.84 1.42 -11.48
CA HIS A 114 -4.76 0.76 -12.41
C HIS A 114 -5.27 -0.53 -11.80
N VAL A 115 -6.58 -0.73 -11.80
CA VAL A 115 -7.21 -1.92 -11.21
C VAL A 115 -7.91 -2.73 -12.30
N LYS A 116 -7.59 -4.01 -12.40
CA LYS A 116 -8.21 -4.96 -13.32
C LYS A 116 -8.86 -6.09 -12.52
N PHE A 117 -10.19 -6.11 -12.53
CA PHE A 117 -10.99 -7.20 -11.95
C PHE A 117 -11.07 -8.40 -12.91
N LYS A 118 -11.12 -9.61 -12.34
CA LYS A 118 -11.35 -10.88 -13.02
C LYS A 118 -12.36 -11.69 -12.22
N GLY A 119 -13.36 -12.25 -12.88
CA GLY A 119 -14.60 -12.69 -12.22
C GLY A 119 -15.61 -11.54 -12.20
N GLY A 120 -16.81 -11.78 -11.68
CA GLY A 120 -17.95 -10.90 -11.93
C GLY A 120 -18.89 -11.52 -12.96
N ALA A 121 -20.11 -11.83 -12.53
CA ALA A 121 -21.23 -12.49 -13.21
C ALA A 121 -21.29 -14.03 -13.09
N ARG A 122 -21.99 -14.49 -12.03
CA ARG A 122 -22.92 -15.64 -12.10
C ARG A 122 -24.25 -15.30 -11.45
#